data_AF-E6WLS9-F1
#
_entry.id   AF-E6WLS9-F1
#
_cell.length_a   1.000
_cell.length_b   1.000
_cell.length_c   1.000
_cell.angle_alpha   90.00
_cell.angle_beta   90.00
_cell.angle_gamma   90.00
#
_symmetry.space_group_name_H-M   'P 1'
#
loop_
_entity.id
_entity.type
_entity.pdbx_description
1 polymer ?
#
loop_
_entity_poly.entity_id
_entity_poly.type
_entity_poly.pdbx_seq_one_letter_code
_entity_poly.pdbx_strand_id
1 'polypeptide(L)'
;MARRNIYFKEKTEREVQELVQIEIQNGATHGDVNFSSVVNELVGIGLMVKKHQGEGNKFDMEGFNRDLIRKVSGSREGISIMMAMLSEMYLRIRGEDVDKGLEEIIDRNLSSMSAAEDKAESKHFLLEDN
;
A
#
# COMPACT_ATOMS: atom_id res chain seq x y z
N MET A 1 21.90 -35.72 3.40
CA MET A 1 21.37 -34.85 2.33
C MET A 1 21.64 -35.48 0.97
N ALA A 2 20.69 -35.40 0.04
CA ALA A 2 20.92 -35.88 -1.33
C ALA A 2 21.68 -34.79 -2.12
N ARG A 3 22.82 -35.14 -2.72
CA ARG A 3 23.62 -34.20 -3.52
C ARG A 3 22.96 -33.98 -4.88
N ARG A 4 22.71 -32.73 -5.23
CA ARG A 4 22.20 -32.32 -6.55
C ARG A 4 23.10 -31.23 -7.10
N ASN A 5 23.46 -31.33 -8.37
CA ASN A 5 24.21 -30.30 -9.08
C ASN A 5 23.21 -29.46 -9.89
N ILE A 6 23.25 -28.14 -9.72
CA ILE A 6 22.33 -27.19 -10.37
C ILE A 6 23.18 -26.04 -10.94
N TYR A 7 22.81 -25.56 -12.11
CA TYR A 7 23.43 -24.38 -12.72
C TYR A 7 22.70 -23.11 -12.28
N PHE A 8 23.45 -22.12 -11.80
CA PHE A 8 22.93 -20.82 -11.42
C PHE A 8 23.18 -19.79 -12.52
N LYS A 9 22.32 -18.77 -12.59
CA LYS A 9 22.66 -17.52 -13.29
C LYS A 9 23.68 -16.76 -12.46
N GLU A 10 24.62 -16.07 -13.10
CA GLU A 10 25.70 -15.33 -12.44
C GLU A 10 25.19 -14.36 -11.36
N LYS A 11 24.11 -13.63 -11.65
CA LYS A 11 23.48 -12.72 -10.68
C LYS A 11 23.02 -13.45 -9.42
N THR A 12 22.34 -14.59 -9.57
CA THR A 12 21.83 -15.37 -8.43
C THR A 12 22.96 -15.96 -7.62
N GLU A 13 24.01 -16.46 -8.27
CA GLU A 13 25.20 -16.95 -7.59
C GLU A 13 25.86 -15.85 -6.75
N ARG A 14 26.01 -14.65 -7.33
CA ARG A 14 26.59 -13.48 -6.64
C ARG A 14 25.77 -13.07 -5.41
N GLU A 15 24.44 -13.00 -5.54
CA GLU A 15 23.54 -12.67 -4.42
C GLU A 15 23.65 -13.70 -3.29
N VAL A 16 23.71 -14.99 -3.60
CA VAL A 16 23.88 -16.03 -2.58
C VAL A 16 25.26 -15.94 -1.92
N GLN A 17 26.31 -15.65 -2.68
CA GLN A 17 27.65 -15.43 -2.11
C GLN A 17 27.69 -14.21 -1.20
N GLU A 18 26.99 -13.14 -1.55
CA GLU A 18 26.85 -11.94 -0.72
C GLU A 18 26.17 -12.26 0.62
N LEU A 19 25.08 -13.04 0.62
CA LEU A 19 24.42 -13.50 1.85
C LEU A 19 25.36 -14.31 2.74
N VAL A 20 26.14 -15.23 2.16
CA VAL A 20 27.16 -15.99 2.91
C VAL A 20 28.18 -15.05 3.54
N GLN A 21 28.64 -14.03 2.81
CA GLN A 21 29.60 -13.06 3.33
C GLN A 21 29.02 -12.20 4.46
N ILE A 22 27.76 -11.80 4.37
CA ILE A 22 27.06 -11.05 5.43
C ILE A 22 27.04 -11.87 6.73
N GLU A 23 26.68 -13.16 6.65
CA GLU A 23 26.64 -14.03 7.84
C GLU A 23 28.03 -14.21 8.47
N ILE A 24 29.07 -14.34 7.65
CA ILE A 24 30.46 -14.40 8.14
C ILE A 24 30.86 -13.08 8.82
N GLN A 25 30.49 -11.94 8.24
CA GLN A 25 30.73 -10.63 8.84
C GLN A 25 29.99 -10.47 10.18
N ASN A 26 28.83 -11.10 10.32
CA ASN A 26 28.04 -11.13 11.55
C ASN A 26 28.59 -12.11 12.61
N GLY A 27 29.71 -12.78 12.34
CA GLY A 27 30.40 -13.65 13.28
C GLY A 27 30.11 -15.15 13.12
N ALA A 28 29.40 -15.57 12.06
CA ALA A 28 29.24 -16.99 11.74
C ALA A 28 30.56 -17.59 11.25
N THR A 29 30.82 -18.85 11.59
CA THR A 29 32.00 -19.56 11.07
C THR A 29 31.69 -20.21 9.71
N HIS A 30 32.72 -20.44 8.90
CA HIS A 30 32.59 -21.17 7.63
C HIS A 30 32.07 -22.62 7.79
N GLY A 31 32.13 -23.18 9.00
CA GLY A 31 31.53 -24.47 9.32
C GLY A 31 30.01 -24.39 9.48
N ASP A 32 29.50 -23.25 9.93
CA ASP A 32 28.07 -23.01 10.18
C ASP A 32 27.36 -22.53 8.90
N VAL A 33 28.02 -21.66 8.13
CA VAL A 33 27.44 -21.03 6.94
C VAL A 33 28.36 -21.20 5.72
N ASN A 34 27.82 -21.80 4.67
CA ASN A 34 28.45 -21.93 3.37
C ASN A 34 27.42 -21.82 2.25
N PHE A 35 27.88 -21.71 1.01
CA PHE A 35 27.00 -21.54 -0.14
C PHE A 35 25.91 -22.63 -0.24
N SER A 36 26.26 -23.89 0.06
CA SER A 36 25.30 -24.99 -0.02
C SER A 36 24.25 -24.93 1.10
N SER A 37 24.64 -24.51 2.31
CA SER A 37 23.69 -24.36 3.42
C SER A 37 22.69 -23.23 3.15
N VAL A 38 23.17 -22.07 2.67
CA VAL A 38 22.31 -20.93 2.31
C VAL A 38 21.39 -21.26 1.14
N VAL A 39 21.88 -21.92 0.09
CA VAL A 39 21.00 -22.39 -1.02
C VAL A 39 19.93 -23.34 -0.50
N ASN A 40 20.26 -24.28 0.39
CA ASN A 40 19.30 -25.23 0.90
C ASN A 40 18.19 -24.55 1.72
N GLU A 41 18.55 -23.54 2.52
CA GLU A 41 17.59 -22.70 3.23
C GLU A 41 16.69 -21.91 2.26
N LEU A 42 17.29 -21.22 1.29
CA LEU A 42 16.56 -20.46 0.27
C LEU A 42 15.62 -21.34 -0.57
N VAL A 43 16.02 -22.57 -0.90
CA VAL A 43 15.15 -23.54 -1.58
C VAL A 43 13.99 -23.95 -0.68
N GLY A 44 14.22 -24.15 0.63
CA GLY A 44 13.16 -24.43 1.60
C GLY A 44 12.13 -23.31 1.68
N ILE A 45 12.60 -22.06 1.79
CA ILE A 45 11.75 -20.86 1.78
C ILE A 45 11.01 -20.75 0.43
N GLY A 46 11.72 -20.92 -0.68
CA GLY A 46 11.15 -20.87 -2.02
C GLY A 46 10.05 -21.90 -2.24
N LEU A 47 10.22 -23.13 -1.74
CA LEU A 47 9.18 -24.17 -1.77
C LEU A 47 7.99 -23.81 -0.89
N MET A 48 8.22 -23.24 0.29
CA MET A 48 7.16 -22.78 1.18
C MET A 48 6.32 -21.70 0.49
N VAL A 49 6.96 -20.66 -0.04
CA VAL A 49 6.29 -19.58 -0.79
C VAL A 49 5.57 -20.14 -2.01
N LYS A 50 6.21 -21.03 -2.78
CA LYS A 50 5.62 -21.59 -4.00
C LYS A 50 4.38 -22.44 -3.71
N LYS A 51 4.36 -23.19 -2.60
CA LYS A 51 3.17 -23.94 -2.14
C LYS A 51 2.02 -23.00 -1.81
N HIS A 52 2.28 -21.92 -1.08
CA HIS A 52 1.26 -20.91 -0.75
C HIS A 52 0.80 -20.11 -1.98
N GLN A 53 1.68 -19.86 -2.95
CA GLN A 53 1.29 -19.26 -4.25
C GLN A 53 0.44 -20.20 -5.11
N GLY A 54 0.61 -21.52 -4.95
CA GLY A 54 -0.18 -22.56 -5.63
C GLY A 54 -1.65 -22.57 -5.24
N GLU A 55 -2.01 -21.97 -4.09
CA GLU A 55 -3.40 -21.76 -3.65
C GLU A 55 -4.12 -20.63 -4.41
N GLY A 56 -3.53 -20.14 -5.50
CA GLY A 56 -4.24 -19.32 -6.47
C GLY A 56 -4.62 -17.95 -5.92
N ASN A 57 -3.64 -17.22 -5.39
CA ASN A 57 -3.86 -15.82 -5.05
C ASN A 57 -3.79 -14.96 -6.34
N LYS A 58 -4.78 -15.13 -7.21
CA LYS A 58 -5.02 -14.20 -8.31
C LYS A 58 -5.70 -13.00 -7.65
N PHE A 59 -4.93 -11.94 -7.41
CA PHE A 59 -5.45 -10.71 -6.84
C PHE A 59 -6.68 -10.26 -7.66
N ASP A 60 -7.84 -10.25 -7.02
CA ASP A 60 -9.10 -9.82 -7.63
C ASP A 60 -9.10 -8.30 -7.73
N MET A 61 -8.54 -7.78 -8.83
CA MET A 61 -8.51 -6.35 -9.10
C MET A 61 -9.91 -5.74 -9.13
N GLU A 62 -10.90 -6.47 -9.65
CA GLU A 62 -12.26 -5.95 -9.79
C GLU A 62 -12.93 -5.83 -8.42
N GLY A 63 -12.83 -6.88 -7.59
CA GLY A 63 -13.28 -6.86 -6.20
C GLY A 63 -12.59 -5.78 -5.38
N PHE A 64 -11.27 -5.66 -5.50
CA PHE A 64 -10.50 -4.62 -4.83
C PHE A 64 -10.93 -3.20 -5.25
N ASN A 65 -11.07 -2.94 -6.55
CA ASN A 65 -11.49 -1.64 -7.06
C ASN A 65 -12.91 -1.29 -6.58
N ARG A 66 -13.83 -2.26 -6.60
CA ARG A 66 -15.19 -2.08 -6.12
C ARG A 66 -15.22 -1.72 -4.63
N ASP A 67 -14.44 -2.43 -3.82
CA ASP A 67 -14.33 -2.15 -2.38
C ASP A 67 -13.68 -0.80 -2.11
N LEU A 68 -12.69 -0.41 -2.90
CA LEU A 68 -12.01 0.87 -2.78
C LEU A 68 -12.95 2.03 -3.10
N ILE A 69 -13.69 1.95 -4.21
CA ILE A 69 -14.75 2.92 -4.56
C ILE A 69 -15.77 3.01 -3.43
N ARG A 70 -16.29 1.87 -2.96
CA ARG A 70 -17.31 1.85 -1.88
C ARG A 70 -16.81 2.56 -0.61
N LYS A 71 -15.58 2.31 -0.19
CA LYS A 71 -15.01 2.91 1.03
C LYS A 71 -14.77 4.41 0.86
N VAL A 72 -14.21 4.84 -0.28
CA VAL A 72 -13.92 6.24 -0.56
C VAL A 72 -15.21 7.04 -0.71
N SER A 73 -16.16 6.56 -1.51
CA SER A 73 -17.46 7.22 -1.68
C SER A 73 -18.22 7.33 -0.36
N GLY A 74 -18.25 6.26 0.44
CA GLY A 74 -18.90 6.29 1.76
C GLY A 74 -18.25 7.28 2.73
N SER A 75 -16.91 7.37 2.72
CA SER A 75 -16.19 8.37 3.51
C SER A 75 -16.50 9.80 3.06
N ARG A 76 -16.55 10.05 1.74
CA ARG A 76 -16.85 11.38 1.18
C ARG A 76 -18.26 11.84 1.55
N GLU A 77 -19.23 10.95 1.45
CA GLU A 77 -20.62 11.21 1.84
C GLU A 77 -20.71 11.50 3.35
N GLY A 78 -20.06 10.69 4.19
CA GLY A 78 -20.03 10.88 5.63
C GLY A 78 -19.42 12.23 6.04
N ILE A 79 -18.32 12.65 5.41
CA ILE A 79 -17.71 13.96 5.65
C ILE A 79 -18.66 15.09 5.23
N SER A 80 -19.35 14.95 4.11
CA SER A 80 -20.31 15.95 3.62
C SER A 80 -21.48 16.13 4.60
N ILE A 81 -22.02 15.03 5.14
CA ILE A 81 -23.07 15.06 6.17
C ILE A 81 -22.56 15.73 7.45
N MET A 82 -21.39 15.32 7.95
CA MET A 82 -20.81 15.92 9.16
C MET A 82 -20.57 17.42 8.98
N MET A 83 -20.13 17.83 7.80
CA MET A 83 -19.89 19.23 7.47
C MET A 83 -21.19 20.04 7.44
N ALA A 84 -22.27 19.50 6.88
CA ALA A 84 -23.59 20.12 6.94
C ALA A 84 -24.05 20.30 8.40
N MET A 85 -23.95 19.25 9.22
CA MET A 85 -24.32 19.29 10.64
C MET A 85 -23.51 20.33 11.44
N LEU A 86 -22.18 20.37 11.24
CA LEU A 86 -21.31 21.33 11.90
C LEU A 86 -21.60 22.77 11.47
N SER A 87 -21.87 22.98 10.19
CA SER A 87 -22.22 24.29 9.63
C SER A 87 -23.56 24.79 10.18
N GLU A 88 -24.55 23.90 10.28
CA GLU A 88 -25.85 24.20 10.88
C GLU A 88 -25.70 24.55 12.36
N MET A 89 -24.94 23.74 13.14
CA MET A 89 -24.65 24.04 14.54
C MET A 89 -23.96 25.40 14.71
N TYR A 90 -23.00 25.72 13.86
CA TYR A 90 -22.26 26.98 13.90
C TYR A 90 -23.18 28.20 13.70
N LEU A 91 -24.05 28.16 12.68
CA LEU A 91 -25.01 29.23 12.40
C LEU A 91 -26.03 29.40 13.53
N ARG A 92 -26.55 28.28 14.06
CA ARG A 92 -27.47 28.29 15.20
C ARG A 92 -26.86 28.92 16.45
N ILE A 93 -25.58 28.65 16.75
CA ILE A 93 -24.87 29.26 17.89
C ILE A 93 -24.71 30.78 17.71
N ARG A 94 -24.52 31.25 16.48
CA ARG A 94 -24.37 32.69 16.18
C ARG A 94 -25.69 33.46 16.11
N GLY A 95 -26.83 32.77 16.12
CA GLY A 95 -28.13 33.41 15.95
C GLY A 95 -28.33 33.97 14.53
N GLU A 96 -27.58 33.47 13.56
CA GLU A 96 -27.68 33.86 12.15
C GLU A 96 -28.79 33.06 11.45
N ASP A 97 -29.32 33.59 10.34
CA ASP A 97 -30.39 32.97 9.55
C ASP A 97 -29.86 31.68 8.88
N VAL A 98 -30.22 30.54 9.46
CA VAL A 98 -29.68 29.22 9.13
C VAL A 98 -29.93 28.87 7.67
N ASP A 99 -31.10 29.22 7.13
CA ASP A 99 -31.49 28.79 5.78
C ASP A 99 -30.70 29.49 4.68
N LYS A 100 -30.22 30.73 4.90
CA LYS A 100 -29.39 31.45 3.93
C LYS A 100 -27.89 31.22 4.10
N GLY A 101 -27.42 31.11 5.34
CA GLY A 101 -25.99 30.93 5.61
C GLY A 101 -25.50 29.49 5.37
N LEU A 102 -26.38 28.49 5.49
CA LEU A 102 -25.98 27.09 5.44
C LEU A 102 -25.56 26.65 4.05
N GLU A 103 -26.33 27.02 3.02
CA GLU A 103 -26.03 26.67 1.63
C GLU A 103 -24.69 27.28 1.19
N GLU A 104 -24.46 28.57 1.50
CA GLU A 104 -23.20 29.25 1.16
C GLU A 104 -21.98 28.64 1.87
N ILE A 105 -22.11 28.26 3.14
CA ILE A 105 -21.03 27.63 3.90
C ILE A 105 -20.74 26.21 3.38
N ILE A 106 -21.79 25.43 3.06
CA ILE A 106 -21.63 24.08 2.51
C ILE A 106 -20.96 24.15 1.15
N ASP A 107 -21.43 25.00 0.23
CA ASP A 107 -20.87 25.15 -1.11
C ASP A 107 -19.41 25.57 -1.08
N ARG A 108 -19.07 26.54 -0.22
CA ARG A 108 -17.70 26.99 -0.04
C ARG A 108 -16.79 25.87 0.47
N ASN A 109 -17.25 25.09 1.43
CA ASN A 109 -16.45 24.02 1.99
C ASN A 109 -16.31 22.83 1.03
N LEU A 110 -17.37 22.41 0.35
CA LEU A 110 -17.31 21.35 -0.67
C LEU A 110 -16.41 21.73 -1.85
N SER A 111 -16.46 22.98 -2.29
CA SER A 111 -15.57 23.51 -3.33
C SER A 111 -14.11 23.51 -2.86
N SER A 112 -13.87 23.91 -1.61
CA SER A 112 -12.52 23.89 -1.02
C SER A 112 -11.97 22.47 -0.83
N MET A 113 -12.84 21.52 -0.47
CA MET A 113 -12.47 20.10 -0.38
C MET A 113 -12.05 19.56 -1.74
N SER A 114 -12.83 19.84 -2.79
CA SER A 114 -12.52 19.37 -4.15
C SER A 114 -11.19 19.96 -4.65
N ALA A 115 -10.95 21.26 -4.43
CA ALA A 115 -9.68 21.88 -4.79
C ALA A 115 -8.47 21.32 -3.99
N ALA A 116 -8.68 20.93 -2.73
CA ALA A 116 -7.65 20.29 -1.92
C ALA A 116 -7.35 18.85 -2.39
N GLU A 117 -8.37 18.12 -2.82
CA GLU A 117 -8.23 16.79 -3.42
C GLU A 117 -7.47 16.86 -4.74
N ASP A 118 -7.86 17.75 -5.68
CA ASP A 118 -7.16 17.94 -6.96
C ASP A 118 -5.68 18.31 -6.75
N LYS A 119 -5.41 19.14 -5.74
CA LYS A 119 -4.04 19.53 -5.36
C LYS A 119 -3.26 18.38 -4.72
N ALA A 120 -3.91 17.47 -4.02
CA ALA A 120 -3.27 16.27 -3.48
C ALA A 120 -2.99 15.27 -4.61
N GLU A 121 -3.95 15.08 -5.52
CA GLU A 121 -3.82 14.21 -6.69
C GLU A 121 -2.64 14.62 -7.56
N SER A 122 -2.56 15.89 -7.95
CA SER A 122 -1.47 16.45 -8.77
C SER A 122 -0.07 16.36 -8.15
N LYS A 123 0.05 16.11 -6.84
CA LYS A 123 1.34 15.89 -6.16
C LYS A 123 1.76 14.43 -6.12
N HIS A 124 0.81 13.51 -6.22
CA HIS A 124 1.03 12.08 -6.03
C HIS A 124 0.95 11.29 -7.34
N PHE A 125 0.20 11.80 -8.31
CA PHE A 125 0.13 11.23 -9.65
C PHE A 125 0.81 12.19 -10.63
N LEU A 126 1.76 11.66 -11.39
CA LEU A 126 2.35 12.40 -12.51
C LEU A 126 1.21 12.70 -13.49
N LEU A 127 1.02 13.98 -13.81
CA LEU A 127 0.22 14.34 -14.99
C LEU A 127 0.90 13.63 -16.17
N GLU A 128 0.18 12.76 -16.88
CA GLU A 128 0.66 12.25 -18.16
C GLU A 128 0.87 13.46 -19.06
N ASP A 129 2.14 13.78 -19.33
CA ASP A 129 2.52 14.80 -20.30
C ASP A 129 1.90 14.43 -21.65
N ASN A 130 0.98 15.28 -22.14
CA ASN A 130 0.49 15.24 -23.52
C ASN A 130 1.58 15.66 -24.50
#